data_AF-A0A523JXS1-F1
#
_entry.id   AF-A0A523JXS1-F1
#
_cell.length_a   1.000
_cell.length_b   1.000
_cell.length_c   1.000
_cell.angle_alpha   90.00
_cell.angle_beta   90.00
_cell.angle_gamma   90.00
#
_symmetry.space_group_name_H-M   'P 1'
#
loop_
_entity.id
_entity.type
_entity.pdbx_description
1 polymer ?
#
loop_
_entity_poly.entity_id
_entity_poly.type
_entity_poly.pdbx_seq_one_letter_code
_entity_poly.pdbx_strand_id
1 'polypeptide(L)'
;MDEGERMRIEKMKESARVGTRVCGCLLVAASLLLVACGGSTSLIKNCCYEGDAALVHLDRVQFVAPDGTTSTFDEIYPGFTPQDSFATKSFPFRKVDYALITYDALAVILPLYDANKNKSLEEPEIAVLYLREGALGMGHKVDHLAVDGKRVDAIMTSRSDVGGLMRYLDARMDSLTPEAQAIFRDMERVGLDIIQRGSEGPDRQKKFTP
;
A
#
# COMPACT_ATOMS: atom_id res chain seq x y z
N MET A 1 8.23 15.91 23.73
CA MET A 1 7.95 16.26 22.33
C MET A 1 8.82 17.44 22.00
N ASP A 2 9.79 17.22 21.13
CA ASP A 2 10.84 18.18 20.81
C ASP A 2 10.31 19.26 19.86
N GLU A 3 10.86 20.47 19.95
CA GLU A 3 10.38 21.66 19.24
C GLU A 3 10.55 21.51 17.71
N GLY A 4 11.51 20.68 17.28
CA GLY A 4 11.68 20.28 15.89
C GLY A 4 10.56 19.40 15.32
N GLU A 5 9.85 18.66 16.17
CA GLU A 5 8.75 17.75 15.79
C GLU A 5 7.46 18.54 15.54
N ARG A 6 7.23 19.61 16.30
CA ARG A 6 6.11 20.55 16.10
C ARG A 6 6.16 21.29 14.77
N MET A 7 7.34 21.77 14.36
CA MET A 7 7.50 22.50 13.10
C MET A 7 7.27 21.62 11.86
N ARG A 8 7.53 20.31 11.94
CA ARG A 8 7.30 19.39 10.82
C ARG A 8 5.81 19.09 10.59
N ILE A 9 5.02 19.01 11.66
CA ILE A 9 3.57 18.78 11.58
C ILE A 9 2.85 20.02 10.98
N GLU A 10 3.29 21.24 11.29
CA GLU A 10 2.71 22.44 10.67
C GLU A 10 3.03 22.55 9.18
N LYS A 11 4.26 22.21 8.77
CA LYS A 11 4.67 22.28 7.35
C LYS A 11 3.89 21.31 6.45
N MET A 12 3.43 20.18 6.98
CA MET A 12 2.56 19.23 6.26
C MET A 12 1.11 19.72 6.11
N LYS A 13 0.61 20.56 7.03
CA LYS A 13 -0.75 21.14 6.91
C LYS A 13 -0.85 22.27 5.90
N GLU A 14 0.24 22.97 5.65
CA GLU A 14 0.25 24.15 4.76
C GLU A 14 0.31 23.78 3.27
N SER A 15 0.90 22.62 2.92
CA SER A 15 0.87 22.09 1.53
C SER A 15 -0.51 21.61 1.06
N ALA A 16 -1.49 21.45 1.95
CA ALA A 16 -2.82 20.96 1.59
C ALA A 16 -3.82 22.06 1.20
N ARG A 17 -3.42 23.34 1.11
CA ARG A 17 -4.35 24.48 0.91
C ARG A 17 -4.21 25.27 -0.40
N VAL A 18 -3.31 24.90 -1.31
CA VAL A 18 -3.12 25.68 -2.54
C VAL A 18 -3.48 24.83 -3.76
N GLY A 19 -4.71 24.99 -4.27
CA GLY A 19 -5.10 24.30 -5.49
C GLY A 19 -6.53 24.49 -6.01
N THR A 20 -7.21 25.60 -5.75
CA THR A 20 -8.52 25.87 -6.37
C THR A 20 -8.47 27.13 -7.23
N ARG A 21 -8.24 26.94 -8.54
CA ARG A 21 -8.63 27.91 -9.58
C ARG A 21 -9.24 27.14 -10.74
N VAL A 22 -10.56 27.24 -10.88
CA VAL A 22 -11.25 26.86 -12.12
C VAL A 22 -11.76 28.15 -12.76
N CYS A 23 -11.19 28.47 -13.91
CA CYS A 23 -11.66 29.50 -14.82
C CYS A 23 -12.62 28.85 -15.82
N GLY A 24 -13.71 29.55 -16.14
CA GLY A 24 -14.79 29.04 -16.97
C GLY A 24 -14.63 29.26 -18.48
N CYS A 25 -15.54 28.59 -19.19
CA CYS A 25 -16.02 28.82 -20.56
C CYS A 25 -15.10 28.42 -21.74
N LEU A 26 -15.50 27.40 -22.51
CA LEU A 26 -16.21 27.56 -23.80
C LEU A 26 -16.61 26.20 -24.40
N LEU A 27 -17.85 26.12 -24.92
CA LEU A 27 -18.36 25.09 -25.83
C LEU A 27 -17.73 25.22 -27.23
N VAL A 28 -17.38 24.11 -27.90
CA VAL A 28 -17.72 23.81 -29.32
C VAL A 28 -17.68 22.28 -29.53
N ALA A 29 -18.62 21.80 -30.35
CA ALA A 29 -18.95 20.40 -30.63
C ALA A 29 -18.12 19.72 -31.73
N ALA A 30 -18.33 18.39 -31.80
CA ALA A 30 -18.28 17.50 -32.97
C ALA A 30 -16.91 17.05 -33.54
N SER A 31 -16.57 15.77 -33.40
CA SER A 31 -16.74 14.75 -34.46
C SER A 31 -16.03 13.42 -34.17
N LEU A 32 -16.78 12.35 -34.46
CA LEU A 32 -16.46 10.97 -34.84
C LEU A 32 -15.07 10.33 -34.60
N LEU A 33 -15.13 9.21 -33.85
CA LEU A 33 -14.57 7.87 -34.12
C LEU A 33 -13.08 7.72 -34.48
N LEU A 34 -12.33 7.13 -33.55
CA LEU A 34 -11.42 6.03 -33.85
C LEU A 34 -11.28 5.11 -32.63
N VAL A 35 -11.47 3.82 -32.92
CA VAL A 35 -11.36 2.67 -32.04
C VAL A 35 -9.94 2.62 -31.46
N ALA A 36 -9.85 2.59 -30.14
CA ALA A 36 -8.69 2.05 -29.44
C ALA A 36 -9.21 1.12 -28.35
N CYS A 37 -8.84 -0.15 -28.46
CA CYS A 37 -9.03 -1.18 -27.45
C CYS A 37 -8.37 -0.75 -26.13
N GLY A 38 -9.12 -0.02 -25.30
CA GLY A 38 -8.81 0.13 -23.89
C GLY A 38 -9.15 -1.19 -23.22
N GLY A 39 -8.14 -2.04 -23.01
CA GLY A 39 -8.27 -3.24 -22.19
C GLY A 39 -8.96 -2.87 -20.89
N SER A 40 -10.19 -3.35 -20.72
CA SER A 40 -10.93 -3.21 -19.48
C SER A 40 -10.14 -3.98 -18.42
N THR A 41 -9.40 -3.26 -17.59
CA THR A 41 -8.96 -3.76 -16.30
C THR A 41 -10.22 -4.25 -15.60
N SER A 42 -10.42 -5.57 -15.59
CA SER A 42 -11.60 -6.19 -15.00
C SER A 42 -11.56 -5.91 -13.50
N LEU A 43 -12.40 -4.97 -13.06
CA LEU A 43 -12.72 -4.75 -11.66
C LEU A 43 -13.56 -5.96 -11.20
N ILE A 44 -12.89 -6.99 -10.70
CA ILE A 44 -13.55 -8.14 -10.09
C ILE A 44 -13.72 -7.82 -8.60
N LYS A 45 -14.98 -7.71 -8.15
CA LYS A 45 -15.31 -7.77 -6.72
C LYS A 45 -15.03 -9.19 -6.22
N ASN A 46 -13.89 -9.38 -5.58
CA ASN A 46 -13.49 -10.66 -4.98
C ASN A 46 -13.95 -10.75 -3.52
N CYS A 47 -14.10 -11.98 -3.03
CA CYS A 47 -14.88 -12.40 -1.86
C CYS A 47 -14.52 -11.76 -0.50
N CYS A 48 -13.52 -10.87 -0.44
CA CYS A 48 -13.00 -10.31 0.81
C CYS A 48 -12.51 -8.85 0.71
N TYR A 49 -12.47 -8.24 -0.47
CA TYR A 49 -12.09 -6.83 -0.65
C TYR A 49 -13.32 -6.05 -1.12
N GLU A 50 -13.67 -4.98 -0.42
CA GLU A 50 -14.93 -4.26 -0.65
C GLU A 50 -14.83 -3.22 -1.79
N GLY A 51 -13.61 -2.81 -2.15
CA GLY A 51 -13.34 -1.74 -3.11
C GLY A 51 -12.95 -2.18 -4.52
N ASP A 52 -12.52 -1.18 -5.28
CA ASP A 52 -11.90 -1.36 -6.59
C ASP A 52 -10.41 -1.69 -6.44
N ALA A 53 -9.98 -2.80 -7.03
CA ALA A 53 -8.58 -3.23 -7.03
C ALA A 53 -8.11 -3.55 -8.45
N ALA A 54 -6.85 -3.20 -8.75
CA ALA A 54 -6.22 -3.57 -10.00
C ALA A 54 -5.65 -5.00 -9.89
N LEU A 55 -6.13 -5.93 -10.71
CA LEU A 55 -5.53 -7.26 -10.85
C LEU A 55 -4.35 -7.21 -11.81
N VAL A 56 -3.12 -7.30 -11.29
CA VAL A 56 -1.90 -7.12 -12.09
C VAL A 56 -0.75 -8.01 -11.63
N HIS A 57 0.13 -8.34 -12.57
CA HIS A 57 1.49 -8.76 -12.28
C HIS A 57 2.33 -7.54 -11.88
N LEU A 58 3.30 -7.74 -10.97
CA LEU A 58 4.06 -6.62 -10.41
C LEU A 58 4.95 -5.90 -11.42
N ASP A 59 5.39 -6.57 -12.47
CA ASP A 59 6.16 -5.99 -13.59
C ASP A 59 5.43 -4.86 -14.33
N ARG A 60 4.10 -4.83 -14.25
CA ARG A 60 3.25 -3.78 -14.84
C ARG A 60 3.06 -2.56 -13.92
N VAL A 61 3.53 -2.62 -12.68
CA VAL A 61 3.41 -1.52 -11.73
C VAL A 61 4.46 -0.45 -12.05
N GLN A 62 3.99 0.79 -12.11
CA GLN A 62 4.80 1.99 -12.29
C GLN A 62 4.80 2.81 -10.99
N PHE A 63 5.93 3.43 -10.69
CA PHE A 63 6.15 4.28 -9.53
C PHE A 63 6.22 5.72 -10.03
N VAL A 64 5.24 6.53 -9.66
CA VAL A 64 5.14 7.92 -10.11
C VAL A 64 5.71 8.83 -9.04
N ALA A 65 6.73 9.61 -9.39
CA ALA A 65 7.34 10.58 -8.50
C ALA A 65 6.52 11.90 -8.44
N PRO A 66 6.76 12.77 -7.43
CA PRO A 66 6.04 14.04 -7.31
C PRO A 66 6.18 15.01 -8.49
N ASP A 67 7.24 14.87 -9.29
CA ASP A 67 7.47 15.66 -10.52
C ASP A 67 6.79 15.05 -11.76
N GLY A 68 6.07 13.94 -11.60
CA GLY A 68 5.39 13.21 -12.66
C GLY A 68 6.30 12.24 -13.43
N THR A 69 7.59 12.15 -13.10
CA THR A 69 8.45 11.11 -13.68
C THR A 69 8.01 9.73 -13.22
N THR A 70 8.22 8.72 -14.06
CA THR A 70 7.79 7.35 -13.79
C THR A 70 8.99 6.42 -13.80
N SER A 71 9.03 5.49 -12.85
CA SER A 71 9.97 4.38 -12.81
C SER A 71 9.22 3.05 -12.93
N THR A 72 9.81 2.10 -13.63
CA THR A 72 9.30 0.75 -13.79
C THR A 72 9.56 -0.09 -12.53
N PHE A 73 8.85 -1.21 -12.40
CA PHE A 73 9.09 -2.13 -11.30
C PHE A 73 10.53 -2.64 -11.24
N ASP A 74 11.14 -3.00 -12.37
CA ASP A 74 12.52 -3.52 -12.42
C ASP A 74 13.57 -2.47 -12.05
N GLU A 75 13.30 -1.19 -12.29
CA GLU A 75 14.18 -0.09 -11.86
C GLU A 75 14.17 0.10 -10.34
N ILE A 76 13.02 -0.11 -9.69
CA ILE A 76 12.87 0.01 -8.24
C ILE A 76 13.28 -1.28 -7.52
N TYR A 77 12.96 -2.43 -8.09
CA TYR A 77 13.16 -3.77 -7.51
C TYR A 77 14.10 -4.64 -8.37
N PRO A 78 15.37 -4.21 -8.59
CA PRO A 78 16.28 -4.92 -9.48
C PRO A 78 16.58 -6.34 -8.99
N GLY A 79 16.42 -7.31 -9.91
CA GLY A 79 16.65 -8.72 -9.62
C GLY A 79 15.54 -9.37 -8.79
N PHE A 80 14.36 -8.74 -8.70
CA PHE A 80 13.17 -9.37 -8.15
C PHE A 80 12.88 -10.69 -8.85
N THR A 81 12.49 -11.68 -8.06
CA THR A 81 12.04 -12.98 -8.57
C THR A 81 10.81 -13.43 -7.79
N PRO A 82 9.69 -13.77 -8.48
CA PRO A 82 8.54 -14.40 -7.84
C PRO A 82 8.95 -15.65 -7.07
N GLN A 83 8.24 -15.96 -5.99
CA GLN A 83 8.50 -17.13 -5.17
C GLN A 83 7.50 -18.25 -5.49
N ASP A 84 7.89 -19.15 -6.40
CA ASP A 84 7.12 -20.34 -6.79
C ASP A 84 7.42 -21.54 -5.88
N SER A 85 7.07 -21.46 -4.60
CA SER A 85 7.30 -22.55 -3.63
C SER A 85 6.05 -22.88 -2.82
N PHE A 86 5.95 -24.09 -2.26
CA PHE A 86 4.83 -24.43 -1.37
C PHE A 86 4.82 -23.61 -0.07
N ALA A 87 5.99 -23.10 0.35
CA ALA A 87 6.17 -22.25 1.53
C ALA A 87 6.38 -20.77 1.16
N THR A 88 5.56 -20.27 0.21
CA THR A 88 5.62 -18.86 -0.18
C THR A 88 5.23 -17.96 0.98
N LYS A 89 6.09 -16.97 1.31
CA LYS A 89 5.74 -15.96 2.31
C LYS A 89 4.47 -15.23 1.87
N SER A 90 3.57 -14.95 2.79
CA SER A 90 2.43 -14.08 2.55
C SER A 90 2.63 -12.75 3.25
N PHE A 91 1.78 -11.77 2.97
CA PHE A 91 1.63 -10.65 3.88
C PHE A 91 1.30 -11.16 5.30
N PRO A 92 1.67 -10.40 6.35
CA PRO A 92 1.48 -10.83 7.73
C PRO A 92 0.01 -11.08 8.11
N PHE A 93 -0.93 -10.45 7.41
CA PHE A 93 -2.37 -10.60 7.58
C PHE A 93 -3.12 -10.18 6.30
N ARG A 94 -4.40 -10.55 6.21
CA ARG A 94 -5.27 -10.20 5.07
C ARG A 94 -6.14 -8.97 5.28
N LYS A 95 -6.44 -8.66 6.55
CA LYS A 95 -7.23 -7.51 6.97
C LYS A 95 -6.85 -7.15 8.40
N VAL A 96 -6.70 -5.87 8.70
CA VAL A 96 -6.53 -5.39 10.08
C VAL A 96 -7.33 -4.11 10.30
N ASP A 97 -8.08 -4.07 11.41
CA ASP A 97 -8.67 -2.83 11.91
C ASP A 97 -7.56 -2.03 12.61
N TYR A 98 -7.16 -0.92 12.01
CA TYR A 98 -6.06 -0.13 12.53
C TYR A 98 -6.45 0.76 13.73
N ALA A 99 -7.73 0.79 14.14
CA ALA A 99 -8.12 1.32 15.44
C ALA A 99 -7.60 0.46 16.60
N LEU A 100 -7.22 -0.80 16.34
CA LEU A 100 -6.68 -1.75 17.32
C LEU A 100 -5.15 -1.80 17.32
N ILE A 101 -4.50 -1.00 16.48
CA ILE A 101 -3.04 -0.96 16.32
C ILE A 101 -2.45 0.10 17.24
N THR A 102 -1.54 -0.33 18.12
CA THR A 102 -0.88 0.53 19.11
C THR A 102 0.56 0.89 18.73
N TYR A 103 0.97 0.60 17.49
CA TYR A 103 2.31 0.88 16.98
C TYR A 103 2.34 2.26 16.32
N ASP A 104 3.16 3.18 16.85
CA ASP A 104 3.16 4.60 16.50
C ASP A 104 3.39 4.87 14.99
N ALA A 105 4.31 4.15 14.35
CA ALA A 105 4.59 4.30 12.92
C ALA A 105 3.37 3.91 12.07
N LEU A 106 2.71 2.79 12.42
CA LEU A 106 1.56 2.29 11.68
C LEU A 106 0.30 3.12 11.92
N ALA A 107 0.11 3.69 13.11
CA ALA A 107 -1.04 4.54 13.43
C ALA A 107 -1.14 5.77 12.49
N VAL A 108 -0.01 6.28 12.01
CA VAL A 108 0.05 7.39 11.05
C VAL A 108 -0.06 6.90 9.61
N ILE A 109 0.57 5.78 9.29
CA ILE A 109 0.73 5.31 7.90
C ILE A 109 -0.51 4.58 7.39
N LEU A 110 -1.09 3.67 8.16
CA LEU A 110 -2.18 2.81 7.67
C LEU A 110 -3.41 3.58 7.16
N PRO A 111 -3.86 4.68 7.80
CA PRO A 111 -4.98 5.47 7.28
C PRO A 111 -4.73 6.09 5.89
N LEU A 112 -3.47 6.24 5.47
CA LEU A 112 -3.13 6.76 4.14
C LEU A 112 -3.40 5.74 3.03
N TYR A 113 -3.42 4.45 3.38
CA TYR A 113 -3.62 3.33 2.46
C TYR A 113 -5.02 2.72 2.53
N ASP A 114 -5.87 3.14 3.46
CA ASP A 114 -7.30 2.77 3.49
C ASP A 114 -8.04 3.45 2.32
N ALA A 115 -8.06 2.80 1.17
CA ALA A 115 -8.74 3.25 -0.04
C ALA A 115 -10.26 3.16 0.15
N ASN A 116 -10.73 2.17 0.91
CA ASN A 116 -12.15 1.92 1.15
C ASN A 116 -12.78 2.84 2.20
N LYS A 117 -11.97 3.56 2.98
CA LYS A 117 -12.39 4.38 4.12
C LYS A 117 -13.19 3.58 5.15
N ASN A 118 -12.87 2.29 5.28
CA ASN A 118 -13.58 1.36 6.17
C ASN A 118 -12.85 1.14 7.51
N LYS A 119 -11.81 1.93 7.80
CA LYS A 119 -10.98 1.86 9.01
C LYS A 119 -10.19 0.57 9.14
N SER A 120 -10.08 -0.19 8.07
CA SER A 120 -9.24 -1.37 7.98
C SER A 120 -8.25 -1.22 6.84
N LEU A 121 -7.13 -1.94 6.94
CA LEU A 121 -6.26 -2.16 5.80
C LEU A 121 -6.41 -3.60 5.32
N GLU A 122 -6.73 -3.77 4.05
CA GLU A 122 -7.01 -5.06 3.40
C GLU A 122 -5.87 -5.47 2.46
N GLU A 123 -5.74 -6.78 2.16
CA GLU A 123 -4.61 -7.35 1.42
C GLU A 123 -4.22 -6.57 0.14
N PRO A 124 -5.16 -6.10 -0.71
CA PRO A 124 -4.80 -5.30 -1.88
C PRO A 124 -4.19 -3.93 -1.57
N GLU A 125 -4.58 -3.30 -0.47
CA GLU A 125 -4.04 -2.02 0.01
C GLU A 125 -2.68 -2.25 0.70
N ILE A 126 -2.53 -3.38 1.40
CA ILE A 126 -1.24 -3.83 1.96
C ILE A 126 -0.21 -4.00 0.84
N ALA A 127 -0.60 -4.56 -0.31
CA ALA A 127 0.30 -4.68 -1.45
C ALA A 127 0.83 -3.31 -1.92
N VAL A 128 -0.04 -2.30 -1.99
CA VAL A 128 0.34 -0.92 -2.34
C VAL A 128 1.27 -0.32 -1.28
N LEU A 129 0.99 -0.55 0.01
CA LEU A 129 1.87 -0.15 1.11
C LEU A 129 3.27 -0.76 0.96
N TYR A 130 3.37 -2.08 0.77
CA TYR A 130 4.67 -2.75 0.64
C TYR A 130 5.46 -2.26 -0.57
N LEU A 131 4.80 -2.05 -1.71
CA LEU A 131 5.44 -1.55 -2.92
C LEU A 131 5.93 -0.10 -2.73
N ARG A 132 5.09 0.78 -2.20
CA ARG A 132 5.39 2.21 -2.05
C ARG A 132 6.40 2.46 -0.94
N GLU A 133 6.19 1.92 0.26
CA GLU A 133 7.12 2.08 1.39
C GLU A 133 8.43 1.33 1.15
N GLY A 134 8.41 0.22 0.40
CA GLY A 134 9.62 -0.46 -0.02
C GLY A 134 10.47 0.41 -0.95
N ALA A 135 9.84 1.05 -1.94
CA ALA A 135 10.52 1.97 -2.86
C ALA A 135 11.08 3.20 -2.13
N LEU A 136 10.28 3.81 -1.25
CA LEU A 136 10.71 4.93 -0.40
C LEU A 136 11.88 4.52 0.50
N GLY A 137 11.80 3.34 1.11
CA GLY A 137 12.85 2.75 1.94
C GLY A 137 14.16 2.50 1.19
N MET A 138 14.10 2.23 -0.12
CA MET A 138 15.28 2.10 -0.98
C MET A 138 15.78 3.45 -1.53
N GLY A 139 15.18 4.57 -1.12
CA GLY A 139 15.61 5.92 -1.48
C GLY A 139 14.98 6.49 -2.76
N HIS A 140 14.01 5.80 -3.35
CA HIS A 140 13.28 6.32 -4.51
C HIS A 140 12.22 7.33 -4.08
N LYS A 141 11.96 8.33 -4.94
CA LYS A 141 10.89 9.30 -4.71
C LYS A 141 9.60 8.75 -5.32
N VAL A 142 8.61 8.46 -4.49
CA VAL A 142 7.33 7.91 -4.94
C VAL A 142 6.19 8.71 -4.31
N ASP A 143 5.31 9.26 -5.14
CA ASP A 143 4.06 9.86 -4.73
C ASP A 143 2.95 8.80 -4.70
N HIS A 144 2.74 8.10 -5.82
CA HIS A 144 1.72 7.06 -5.97
C HIS A 144 2.15 5.95 -6.94
N LEU A 145 1.39 4.87 -6.97
CA LEU A 145 1.55 3.78 -7.94
C LEU A 145 0.59 3.96 -9.10
N ALA A 146 1.00 3.50 -10.29
CA ALA A 146 0.16 3.49 -11.47
C ALA A 146 0.26 2.14 -12.21
N VAL A 147 -0.79 1.80 -12.93
CA VAL A 147 -0.86 0.70 -13.89
C VAL A 147 -1.44 1.26 -15.18
N ASP A 148 -0.74 1.04 -16.30
CA ASP A 148 -1.12 1.57 -17.61
C ASP A 148 -1.42 3.09 -17.58
N GLY A 149 -0.63 3.85 -16.83
CA GLY A 149 -0.79 5.30 -16.67
C GLY A 149 -1.95 5.75 -15.77
N LYS A 150 -2.65 4.82 -15.10
CA LYS A 150 -3.73 5.14 -14.16
C LYS A 150 -3.27 4.89 -12.74
N ARG A 151 -3.51 5.84 -11.84
CA ARG A 151 -3.28 5.67 -10.40
C ARG A 151 -4.03 4.46 -9.86
N VAL A 152 -3.37 3.69 -9.00
CA VAL A 152 -3.96 2.56 -8.28
C VAL A 152 -3.72 2.73 -6.78
N ASP A 153 -4.79 2.62 -6.00
CA ASP A 153 -4.73 2.68 -4.53
C ASP A 153 -4.87 1.28 -3.88
N ALA A 154 -5.17 0.25 -4.70
CA ALA A 154 -5.23 -1.15 -4.29
C ALA A 154 -4.78 -2.09 -5.43
N ILE A 155 -3.90 -3.04 -5.12
CA ILE A 155 -3.33 -3.99 -6.08
C ILE A 155 -3.58 -5.41 -5.61
N MET A 156 -4.24 -6.20 -6.46
CA MET A 156 -4.33 -7.64 -6.28
C MET A 156 -3.33 -8.31 -7.22
N THR A 157 -2.48 -9.16 -6.66
CA THR A 157 -1.43 -9.85 -7.42
C THR A 157 -1.36 -11.32 -7.04
N SER A 158 -0.46 -12.07 -7.68
CA SER A 158 -0.34 -13.50 -7.42
C SER A 158 0.31 -13.76 -6.05
N ARG A 159 0.04 -14.93 -5.45
CA ARG A 159 0.74 -15.34 -4.23
C ARG A 159 2.26 -15.42 -4.41
N SER A 160 2.71 -15.88 -5.57
CA SER A 160 4.14 -15.94 -5.91
C SER A 160 4.78 -14.54 -5.90
N ASP A 161 4.08 -13.54 -6.42
CA ASP A 161 4.53 -12.15 -6.42
C ASP A 161 4.59 -11.58 -4.99
N VAL A 162 3.55 -11.83 -4.17
CA VAL A 162 3.54 -11.42 -2.76
C VAL A 162 4.74 -12.01 -2.02
N GLY A 163 4.97 -13.32 -2.11
CA GLY A 163 6.10 -13.92 -1.40
C GLY A 163 7.46 -13.52 -1.96
N GLY A 164 7.55 -13.30 -3.28
CA GLY A 164 8.73 -12.70 -3.90
C GLY A 164 9.04 -11.34 -3.31
N LEU A 165 8.02 -10.49 -3.14
CA LEU A 165 8.17 -9.12 -2.62
C LEU A 165 8.58 -9.11 -1.15
N MET A 166 7.89 -9.90 -0.32
CA MET A 166 8.24 -10.09 1.09
C MET A 166 9.69 -10.54 1.24
N ARG A 167 10.09 -11.59 0.52
CA ARG A 167 11.46 -12.11 0.54
C ARG A 167 12.48 -11.07 0.07
N TYR A 168 12.15 -10.31 -0.97
CA TYR A 168 13.04 -9.29 -1.52
C TYR A 168 13.35 -8.18 -0.51
N LEU A 169 12.31 -7.70 0.18
CA LEU A 169 12.41 -6.66 1.19
C LEU A 169 13.09 -7.16 2.47
N ASP A 170 12.77 -8.37 2.93
CA ASP A 170 13.43 -8.98 4.08
C ASP A 170 14.95 -9.11 3.88
N ALA A 171 15.37 -9.55 2.68
CA ALA A 171 16.78 -9.68 2.34
C ALA A 171 17.52 -8.34 2.29
N ARG A 172 16.79 -7.22 2.26
CA ARG A 172 17.30 -5.86 2.16
C ARG A 172 16.96 -5.00 3.38
N MET A 173 16.37 -5.59 4.42
CA MET A 173 15.86 -4.85 5.59
C MET A 173 16.90 -3.86 6.14
N ASP A 174 18.16 -4.28 6.27
CA ASP A 174 19.24 -3.46 6.81
C ASP A 174 19.68 -2.30 5.89
N SER A 175 19.33 -2.36 4.61
CA SER A 175 19.61 -1.32 3.62
C SER A 175 18.47 -0.33 3.41
N LEU A 176 17.29 -0.59 3.99
CA LEU A 176 16.16 0.32 3.93
C LEU A 176 16.35 1.51 4.86
N THR A 177 15.66 2.62 4.61
CA THR A 177 15.61 3.72 5.58
C THR A 177 15.01 3.27 6.92
N PRO A 178 15.37 3.92 8.05
CA PRO A 178 14.84 3.58 9.36
C PRO A 178 13.30 3.60 9.43
N GLU A 179 12.65 4.50 8.69
CA GLU A 179 11.20 4.61 8.64
C GLU A 179 10.57 3.37 7.99
N ALA A 180 11.09 2.93 6.83
CA ALA A 180 10.60 1.72 6.17
C ALA A 180 10.87 0.46 7.01
N GLN A 181 12.03 0.39 7.66
CA GLN A 181 12.34 -0.70 8.60
C GLN A 181 11.32 -0.77 9.75
N ALA A 182 10.97 0.39 10.33
CA ALA A 182 10.00 0.46 11.42
C ALA A 182 8.61 -0.01 10.95
N ILE A 183 8.15 0.47 9.79
CA ILE A 183 6.87 0.06 9.20
C ILE A 183 6.84 -1.47 9.01
N PHE A 184 7.84 -2.06 8.36
CA PHE A 184 7.82 -3.50 8.07
C PHE A 184 7.94 -4.37 9.32
N ARG A 185 8.76 -3.97 10.30
CA ARG A 185 8.85 -4.67 11.59
C ARG A 185 7.56 -4.59 12.38
N ASP A 186 6.88 -3.44 12.38
CA ASP A 186 5.60 -3.30 13.07
C ASP A 186 4.49 -4.08 12.35
N MET A 187 4.50 -4.14 11.00
CA MET A 187 3.57 -4.99 10.24
C MET A 187 3.75 -6.48 10.60
N GLU A 188 5.00 -6.94 10.73
CA GLU A 188 5.31 -8.30 11.17
C GLU A 188 4.82 -8.56 12.60
N ARG A 189 5.05 -7.62 13.53
CA ARG A 189 4.54 -7.71 14.92
C ARG A 189 3.02 -7.79 14.97
N VAL A 190 2.31 -6.96 14.21
CA VAL A 190 0.85 -7.04 14.11
C VAL A 190 0.40 -8.41 13.60
N GLY A 191 1.07 -8.96 12.60
CA GLY A 191 0.80 -10.32 12.12
C GLY A 191 0.98 -11.38 13.21
N LEU A 192 2.07 -11.30 13.98
CA LEU A 192 2.32 -12.19 15.12
C LEU A 192 1.27 -12.04 16.22
N ASP A 193 0.88 -10.80 16.55
CA ASP A 193 -0.16 -10.52 17.56
C ASP A 193 -1.52 -11.11 17.14
N ILE A 194 -1.88 -11.01 15.86
CA ILE A 194 -3.10 -11.59 15.30
C ILE A 194 -3.07 -13.12 15.42
N ILE A 195 -1.95 -13.75 15.06
CA ILE A 195 -1.77 -15.20 15.18
C ILE A 195 -1.86 -15.63 16.63
N GLN A 196 -1.20 -14.92 17.55
CA GLN A 196 -1.22 -15.22 18.98
C GLN A 196 -2.64 -15.13 19.53
N ARG A 197 -3.36 -14.02 19.31
CA ARG A 197 -4.76 -13.85 19.74
C ARG A 197 -5.69 -14.92 19.14
N GLY A 198 -5.47 -15.31 17.89
CA GLY A 198 -6.21 -16.40 17.24
C GLY A 198 -5.88 -17.78 17.81
N SER A 199 -4.65 -18.00 18.24
CA SER A 199 -4.16 -19.25 18.86
C SER A 199 -4.53 -19.38 20.35
N GLU A 200 -4.85 -18.27 21.02
CA GLU A 200 -5.26 -18.27 22.44
C GLU A 200 -6.66 -18.85 22.67
N GLY A 201 -7.47 -19.07 21.62
CA GLY A 201 -8.74 -19.79 21.67
C GLY A 201 -9.82 -19.18 22.60
N PRO A 202 -11.08 -19.62 22.50
CA PRO A 202 -12.18 -19.12 23.34
C PRO A 202 -12.10 -19.48 24.84
N ASP A 203 -11.04 -20.17 25.29
CA ASP A 203 -10.96 -20.73 26.65
C ASP A 203 -10.59 -19.71 27.76
N ARG A 204 -10.30 -18.44 27.43
CA ARG A 204 -10.02 -17.40 28.45
C ARG A 204 -11.14 -16.40 28.74
N GLN A 205 -12.34 -16.56 28.17
CA GLN A 205 -13.52 -15.78 28.60
C GLN A 205 -14.34 -16.42 29.74
N LYS A 206 -13.85 -17.47 30.39
CA LYS A 206 -14.44 -17.97 31.64
C LYS A 206 -13.49 -17.77 32.81
N LYS A 207 -13.60 -16.59 33.43
CA LYS A 207 -13.54 -16.31 34.88
C LYS A 207 -12.86 -14.96 35.10
N PHE A 208 -13.68 -13.95 35.35
CA PHE A 208 -13.49 -13.08 36.51
C PHE A 208 -14.86 -12.46 36.82
N THR A 209 -15.48 -12.96 37.88
CA THR A 209 -16.61 -12.33 38.55
C THR A 209 -16.22 -12.26 40.01
N PRO A 210 -16.02 -11.07 40.60
CA PRO A 210 -16.16 -10.89 42.04
C PRO A 210 -17.63 -11.05 42.44
#